data_AF-A0A1E1WMA1-F1
#
_entry.id   AF-A0A1E1WMA1-F1
#
_cell.length_a   1.000
_cell.length_b   1.000
_cell.length_c   1.000
_cell.angle_alpha   90.00
_cell.angle_beta   90.00
_cell.angle_gamma   90.00
#
_symmetry.space_group_name_H-M   'P 1'
#
loop_
_entity.id
_entity.type
_entity.pdbx_description
1 polymer ?
#
loop_
_entity_poly.entity_id
_entity_poly.type
_entity_poly.pdbx_seq_one_letter_code
_entity_poly.pdbx_strand_id
1 'polypeptide(L)'
;VAETVGGNIYTFGSYRLGVHHRGADIDALCVAPRHIDRVDYFQSFYELLKTQPQVKDLRAVEDAFVPVIKMNFDGIEIDLLFARLALKEIPDSFDLSDDMLLKNLDQKSVRSLNGCRVTDEILRLVPNINNFRLTLRAIKLWAKRHGIYSNTLGYLGGVSW
;
A
#
# COMPACT_ATOMS: atom_id res chain seq x y z
N VAL A 1 5.87 23.88 -13.91
CA VAL A 1 6.74 22.67 -13.85
C VAL A 1 6.24 21.69 -12.80
N ALA A 2 6.03 22.08 -11.53
CA ALA A 2 5.49 21.18 -10.51
C ALA A 2 4.05 20.68 -10.77
N GLU A 3 3.20 21.47 -11.41
CA GLU A 3 1.79 21.11 -11.67
C GLU A 3 1.60 20.00 -12.72
N THR A 4 2.64 19.65 -13.51
CA THR A 4 2.52 18.67 -14.60
C THR A 4 3.18 17.34 -14.29
N VAL A 5 3.90 17.23 -13.17
CA VAL A 5 4.71 16.04 -12.85
C VAL A 5 3.89 14.91 -12.22
N GLY A 6 2.76 15.28 -11.61
CA GLY A 6 1.80 14.36 -11.02
C GLY A 6 2.34 13.57 -9.83
N GLY A 7 1.64 12.48 -9.51
CA GLY A 7 1.91 11.62 -8.37
C GLY A 7 0.60 11.08 -7.81
N ASN A 8 0.58 9.79 -7.47
CA ASN A 8 -0.67 9.10 -7.13
C ASN A 8 -0.57 8.34 -5.81
N ILE A 9 -1.71 8.21 -5.15
CA ILE A 9 -1.90 7.30 -4.02
C ILE A 9 -2.74 6.11 -4.48
N TYR A 10 -2.23 4.91 -4.26
CA TYR A 10 -2.94 3.66 -4.51
C TYR A 10 -3.23 2.97 -3.20
N THR A 11 -4.39 2.36 -3.06
CA THR A 11 -4.67 1.47 -1.93
C THR A 11 -4.42 0.03 -2.33
N PHE A 12 -4.02 -0.78 -1.36
CA PHE A 12 -3.88 -2.23 -1.56
C PHE A 12 -4.38 -2.98 -0.32
N GLY A 13 -4.13 -4.29 -0.28
CA GLY A 13 -4.46 -5.10 0.88
C GLY A 13 -5.96 -5.18 1.14
N SER A 14 -6.33 -5.34 2.42
CA SER A 14 -7.71 -5.69 2.78
C SER A 14 -8.72 -4.58 2.46
N TYR A 15 -8.28 -3.32 2.53
CA TYR A 15 -9.10 -2.16 2.20
C TYR A 15 -9.47 -2.17 0.71
N ARG A 16 -8.47 -2.26 -0.18
CA ARG A 16 -8.65 -2.33 -1.64
C ARG A 16 -9.44 -3.58 -2.08
N LEU A 17 -9.19 -4.74 -1.45
CA LEU A 17 -9.97 -5.95 -1.70
C LEU A 17 -11.44 -5.80 -1.27
N GLY A 18 -11.80 -4.81 -0.45
CA GLY A 18 -13.15 -4.63 0.07
C GLY A 18 -13.53 -5.62 1.18
N VAL A 19 -12.53 -6.18 1.86
CA VAL A 19 -12.71 -7.19 2.94
C VAL A 19 -12.16 -6.73 4.29
N HIS A 20 -11.91 -5.43 4.43
CA HIS A 20 -11.53 -4.82 5.69
C HIS A 20 -12.66 -4.91 6.73
N HIS A 21 -12.29 -4.76 8.00
CA HIS A 21 -13.19 -4.77 9.14
C HIS A 21 -13.13 -3.40 9.84
N ARG A 22 -14.07 -3.11 10.75
CA ARG A 22 -14.00 -1.87 11.53
C ARG A 22 -12.70 -1.85 12.34
N GLY A 23 -11.99 -0.73 12.28
CA GLY A 23 -10.69 -0.57 12.92
C GLY A 23 -9.53 -1.23 12.16
N ALA A 24 -9.74 -1.68 10.92
CA ALA A 24 -8.61 -2.05 10.05
C ALA A 24 -7.86 -0.80 9.59
N ASP A 25 -6.56 -0.98 9.41
CA ASP A 25 -5.67 -0.05 8.75
C ASP A 25 -5.95 0.06 7.24
N ILE A 26 -5.49 1.16 6.66
CA ILE A 26 -5.43 1.36 5.20
C ILE A 26 -3.98 1.23 4.76
N ASP A 27 -3.72 0.19 3.98
CA ASP A 27 -2.50 0.03 3.22
C ASP A 27 -2.52 0.92 1.98
N ALA A 28 -1.59 1.87 1.89
CA ALA A 28 -1.49 2.82 0.79
C ALA A 28 -0.08 2.89 0.21
N LEU A 29 0.04 3.23 -1.06
CA LEU A 29 1.28 3.38 -1.80
C LEU A 29 1.33 4.77 -2.45
N CYS A 30 2.32 5.56 -2.08
CA CYS A 30 2.69 6.78 -2.79
C CYS A 30 3.61 6.45 -3.97
N VAL A 31 3.16 6.78 -5.18
CA VAL A 31 3.92 6.59 -6.42
C VAL A 31 4.36 7.95 -6.94
N ALA A 32 5.68 8.10 -7.10
CA ALA A 32 6.30 9.34 -7.54
C ALA A 32 7.19 9.14 -8.78
N PRO A 33 7.43 10.21 -9.56
CA PRO A 33 8.32 10.18 -10.72
C PRO A 33 9.81 10.08 -10.34
N ARG A 34 10.66 9.79 -11.33
CA ARG A 34 12.07 9.39 -11.15
C ARG A 34 12.99 10.37 -10.42
N HIS A 35 12.63 11.64 -10.35
CA HIS A 35 13.43 12.70 -9.73
C HIS A 35 13.04 12.96 -8.28
N ILE A 36 12.08 12.21 -7.73
CA ILE A 36 11.75 12.23 -6.30
C ILE A 36 12.40 11.03 -5.65
N ASP A 37 13.36 11.26 -4.77
CA ASP A 37 14.09 10.20 -4.08
C ASP A 37 13.36 9.71 -2.84
N ARG A 38 13.70 8.49 -2.39
CA ARG A 38 13.16 7.93 -1.15
C ARG A 38 13.52 8.78 0.07
N VAL A 39 14.65 9.48 0.02
CA VAL A 39 15.06 10.42 1.07
C VAL A 39 14.07 11.59 1.15
N ASP A 40 13.60 12.12 0.02
CA ASP A 40 12.58 13.18 0.01
C ASP A 40 11.27 12.70 0.66
N TYR A 41 10.88 11.45 0.38
CA TYR A 41 9.70 10.83 0.99
C TYR A 41 9.80 10.76 2.52
N PHE A 42 10.95 10.40 3.08
CA PHE A 42 11.15 10.32 4.53
C PHE A 42 11.56 11.65 5.19
N GLN A 43 11.91 12.68 4.42
CA GLN A 43 12.30 13.99 4.92
C GLN A 43 11.21 15.04 4.64
N SER A 44 11.18 15.57 3.41
CA SER A 44 10.31 16.70 3.07
C SER A 44 8.83 16.34 3.14
N PHE A 45 8.45 15.16 2.66
CA PHE A 45 7.07 14.69 2.73
C PHE A 45 6.67 14.28 4.16
N TYR A 46 7.57 13.70 4.94
CA TYR A 46 7.34 13.41 6.36
C TYR A 46 7.09 14.69 7.17
N GLU A 47 7.92 15.73 6.99
CA GLU A 47 7.71 17.02 7.65
C GLU A 47 6.41 17.69 7.18
N LEU A 48 6.04 17.55 5.90
CA LEU A 48 4.73 18.01 5.41
C LEU A 48 3.58 17.33 6.15
N LEU A 49 3.60 16.00 6.30
CA LEU A 49 2.58 15.25 7.03
C LEU A 49 2.46 15.71 8.49
N LYS A 50 3.59 16.00 9.14
CA LYS A 50 3.65 16.47 10.53
C LYS A 50 2.95 17.82 10.74
N THR A 51 2.86 18.64 9.70
CA THR A 51 2.15 19.93 9.77
C THR A 51 0.63 19.81 9.65
N GLN A 52 0.10 18.65 9.26
CA GLN A 52 -1.33 18.46 9.05
C GLN A 52 -2.05 18.20 10.39
N PRO A 53 -3.09 18.96 10.75
CA PRO A 53 -3.79 18.80 12.03
C PRO A 53 -4.52 17.45 12.18
N GLN A 54 -4.83 16.79 11.06
CA GLN A 54 -5.47 15.47 11.01
C GLN A 54 -4.49 14.34 11.37
N VAL A 55 -3.18 14.57 11.25
CA VAL A 55 -2.14 13.55 11.42
C VAL A 55 -1.73 13.46 12.88
N LYS A 56 -1.81 12.25 13.43
CA LYS A 56 -1.38 11.85 14.76
C LYS A 56 -0.50 10.60 14.66
N ASP A 57 0.26 10.32 15.71
CA ASP A 57 1.09 9.10 15.84
C ASP A 57 2.00 8.82 14.63
N LEU A 58 2.48 9.90 13.99
CA LEU A 58 3.34 9.83 12.80
C LEU A 58 4.70 9.22 13.16
N ARG A 59 5.08 8.16 12.44
CA ARG A 59 6.37 7.47 12.59
C ARG A 59 6.87 6.94 11.26
N ALA A 60 8.17 7.06 11.02
CA ALA A 60 8.85 6.48 9.86
C ALA A 60 9.60 5.20 10.26
N VAL A 61 9.57 4.18 9.40
CA VAL A 61 10.35 2.94 9.56
C VAL A 61 11.11 2.68 8.26
N GLU A 62 12.30 3.26 8.14
CA GLU A 62 13.09 3.27 6.90
C GLU A 62 13.86 1.96 6.64
N ASP A 63 14.25 1.28 7.72
CA ASP A 63 15.09 0.07 7.71
C ASP A 63 14.29 -1.23 7.60
N ALA A 64 12.96 -1.15 7.50
CA ALA A 64 12.11 -2.32 7.29
C ALA A 64 12.35 -2.96 5.91
N PHE A 65 11.94 -4.24 5.78
CA PHE A 65 11.98 -4.97 4.51
C PHE A 65 11.24 -4.22 3.38
N VAL A 66 10.14 -3.57 3.73
CA VAL A 66 9.42 -2.56 2.93
C VAL A 66 9.33 -1.28 3.76
N PRO A 67 10.05 -0.20 3.41
CA PRO A 67 10.01 1.05 4.17
C PRO A 67 8.62 1.69 4.16
N VAL A 68 8.20 2.25 5.30
CA VAL A 68 6.83 2.73 5.52
C VAL A 68 6.80 3.97 6.42
N ILE A 69 5.92 4.92 6.12
CA ILE A 69 5.44 5.92 7.08
C ILE A 69 4.10 5.45 7.62
N LYS A 70 3.98 5.35 8.94
CA LYS A 70 2.75 5.00 9.63
C LYS A 70 2.18 6.23 10.31
N MET A 71 0.86 6.40 10.25
CA MET A 71 0.17 7.51 10.90
C MET A 71 -1.26 7.13 11.27
N ASN A 72 -1.84 7.90 12.19
CA ASN A 72 -3.27 7.98 12.36
C ASN A 72 -3.76 9.27 11.69
N PHE A 73 -4.60 9.17 10.67
CA PHE A 73 -5.20 10.31 9.97
C PHE A 73 -6.69 10.35 10.25
N ASP A 74 -7.17 11.37 10.96
CA ASP A 74 -8.59 11.50 11.37
C ASP A 74 -9.18 10.24 12.04
N GLY A 75 -8.37 9.56 12.86
CA GLY A 75 -8.78 8.35 13.57
C GLY A 75 -8.55 7.04 12.81
N ILE A 76 -8.04 7.10 11.58
CA ILE A 76 -7.79 5.94 10.72
C ILE A 76 -6.29 5.65 10.67
N GLU A 77 -5.88 4.42 10.99
CA GLU A 77 -4.49 3.99 10.82
C GLU A 77 -4.15 3.84 9.33
N ILE A 78 -3.06 4.44 8.90
CA ILE A 78 -2.55 4.39 7.52
C ILE A 78 -1.11 3.91 7.55
N ASP A 79 -0.85 2.84 6.80
CA ASP A 79 0.48 2.36 6.43
C ASP A 79 0.78 2.85 5.00
N LEU A 80 1.57 3.93 4.89
CA LEU A 80 1.90 4.54 3.61
C LEU A 80 3.28 4.06 3.15
N LEU A 81 3.33 3.39 2.01
CA LEU A 81 4.54 2.96 1.33
C LEU A 81 4.98 3.99 0.29
N PHE A 82 6.20 3.83 -0.23
CA PHE A 82 6.73 4.64 -1.32
C PHE A 82 7.37 3.80 -2.42
N ALA A 83 7.05 4.14 -3.67
CA ALA A 83 7.72 3.65 -4.87
C ALA A 83 8.03 4.80 -5.83
N ARG A 84 9.27 4.80 -6.32
CA ARG A 84 9.71 5.70 -7.38
C ARG A 84 9.72 4.97 -8.70
N LEU A 85 8.97 5.45 -9.70
CA LEU A 85 8.99 4.88 -11.06
C LEU A 85 10.04 5.56 -11.94
N ALA A 86 10.53 4.84 -12.96
CA ALA A 86 11.48 5.37 -13.94
C ALA A 86 10.84 6.30 -14.97
N LEU A 87 9.80 7.05 -14.58
CA LEU A 87 9.01 7.94 -15.43
C LEU A 87 9.30 9.40 -15.09
N LYS A 88 9.16 10.28 -16.09
CA LYS A 88 9.31 11.72 -15.87
C LYS A 88 8.11 12.32 -15.12
N GLU A 89 6.93 11.77 -15.37
CA GLU A 89 5.64 12.25 -14.87
C GLU A 89 4.77 11.02 -14.53
N ILE A 90 3.85 11.18 -13.57
CA ILE A 90 2.88 10.16 -13.18
C ILE A 90 1.47 10.65 -13.52
N PRO A 91 0.82 10.12 -14.58
CA PRO A 91 -0.55 10.50 -14.95
C PRO A 91 -1.59 10.15 -13.87
N ASP A 92 -2.67 10.92 -13.74
CA ASP A 92 -3.72 10.70 -12.72
C ASP A 92 -4.35 9.28 -12.77
N SER A 93 -4.52 8.73 -13.97
CA SER A 93 -5.08 7.38 -14.20
C SER A 93 -3.99 6.40 -14.66
N PHE A 94 -2.96 6.23 -13.84
CA PHE A 94 -1.83 5.37 -14.17
C PHE A 94 -2.04 3.93 -13.65
N ASP A 95 -1.94 2.93 -14.54
CA ASP A 95 -2.05 1.52 -14.20
C ASP A 95 -0.69 0.94 -13.80
N LEU A 96 -0.62 0.30 -12.64
CA LEU A 96 0.60 -0.32 -12.11
C LEU A 96 0.83 -1.75 -12.59
N SER A 97 -0.02 -2.29 -13.46
CA SER A 97 0.02 -3.70 -13.84
C SER A 97 1.08 -4.09 -14.88
N ASP A 98 1.59 -3.14 -15.66
CA ASP A 98 2.64 -3.42 -16.65
C ASP A 98 3.97 -3.82 -15.97
N ASP A 99 4.47 -5.02 -16.28
CA ASP A 99 5.74 -5.56 -15.79
C ASP A 99 6.95 -4.69 -16.17
N MET A 100 6.85 -3.94 -17.27
CA MET A 100 7.91 -3.05 -17.72
C MET A 100 8.21 -1.95 -16.70
N LEU A 101 7.25 -1.62 -15.84
CA LEU A 101 7.42 -0.63 -14.77
C LEU A 101 8.45 -1.07 -13.73
N LEU A 102 8.69 -2.37 -13.58
CA LEU A 102 9.62 -2.91 -12.59
C LEU A 102 11.08 -2.84 -13.07
N LYS A 103 11.32 -2.55 -14.35
CA LYS A 103 12.67 -2.48 -14.91
C LYS A 103 13.45 -1.33 -14.29
N ASN A 104 14.68 -1.62 -13.87
CA ASN A 104 15.63 -0.66 -13.30
C ASN A 104 15.14 0.03 -12.01
N LEU A 105 14.19 -0.55 -11.29
CA LEU A 105 13.79 -0.08 -9.97
C LEU A 105 14.65 -0.68 -8.86
N ASP A 106 14.82 0.07 -7.77
CA ASP A 106 15.43 -0.47 -6.55
C ASP A 106 14.52 -1.52 -5.92
N GLN A 107 15.12 -2.48 -5.19
CA GLN A 107 14.38 -3.58 -4.58
C GLN A 107 13.28 -3.10 -3.63
N LYS A 108 13.50 -1.99 -2.89
CA LYS A 108 12.49 -1.44 -1.98
C LYS A 108 11.27 -0.94 -2.76
N SER A 109 11.46 -0.26 -3.90
CA SER A 109 10.35 0.16 -4.78
C SER A 109 9.61 -1.03 -5.40
N VAL A 110 10.31 -2.07 -5.85
CA VAL A 110 9.68 -3.29 -6.38
C VAL A 110 8.80 -3.95 -5.31
N ARG A 111 9.31 -4.08 -4.07
CA ARG A 111 8.54 -4.63 -2.96
C ARG A 111 7.32 -3.79 -2.61
N SER A 112 7.44 -2.46 -2.61
CA SER A 112 6.31 -1.55 -2.38
C SER A 112 5.22 -1.69 -3.44
N LEU A 113 5.59 -1.81 -4.72
CA LEU A 113 4.66 -1.97 -5.84
C LEU A 113 3.90 -3.30 -5.81
N ASN A 114 4.53 -4.36 -5.28
CA ASN A 114 3.93 -5.69 -5.23
C ASN A 114 2.60 -5.70 -4.44
N GLY A 115 2.44 -4.87 -3.41
CA GLY A 115 1.19 -4.79 -2.65
C GLY A 115 -0.01 -4.48 -3.55
N CYS A 116 0.09 -3.39 -4.32
CA CYS A 116 -0.94 -2.98 -5.28
C CYS A 116 -1.12 -4.01 -6.39
N ARG A 117 -0.02 -4.44 -7.02
CA ARG A 117 -0.05 -5.37 -8.15
C ARG A 117 -0.70 -6.71 -7.79
N VAL A 118 -0.32 -7.31 -6.67
CA VAL A 118 -0.92 -8.56 -6.19
C VAL A 118 -2.40 -8.39 -5.90
N THR A 119 -2.78 -7.29 -5.25
CA THR A 119 -4.18 -7.03 -4.89
C THR A 119 -5.06 -6.88 -6.13
N ASP A 120 -4.61 -6.11 -7.12
CA ASP A 120 -5.36 -5.91 -8.36
C ASP A 120 -5.39 -7.18 -9.22
N GLU A 121 -4.32 -7.97 -9.25
CA GLU A 121 -4.31 -9.27 -9.95
C GLU A 121 -5.28 -10.27 -9.31
N ILE A 122 -5.36 -10.35 -7.97
CA ILE A 122 -6.37 -11.18 -7.29
C ILE A 122 -7.79 -10.79 -7.75
N LEU A 123 -8.08 -9.48 -7.82
CA LEU A 123 -9.40 -8.99 -8.25
C LEU A 123 -9.68 -9.29 -9.73
N ARG A 124 -8.66 -9.30 -10.59
CA ARG A 124 -8.78 -9.66 -12.02
C ARG A 124 -9.02 -11.16 -12.23
N LEU A 125 -8.42 -12.01 -11.39
CA LEU A 125 -8.44 -13.46 -11.54
C LEU A 125 -9.71 -14.13 -11.00
N VAL A 126 -10.48 -13.44 -10.16
CA VAL A 126 -11.72 -14.01 -9.60
C VAL A 126 -12.92 -13.80 -10.54
N PRO A 127 -13.74 -14.83 -10.82
CA PRO A 127 -14.86 -14.71 -11.75
C PRO A 127 -16.01 -13.88 -11.19
N ASN A 128 -16.11 -13.74 -9.87
CA ASN A 128 -17.12 -12.93 -9.21
C ASN A 128 -16.55 -12.28 -7.93
N ILE A 129 -16.29 -10.98 -8.01
CA ILE A 129 -15.67 -10.19 -6.92
C ILE A 129 -16.54 -10.18 -5.66
N ASN A 130 -17.87 -10.13 -5.78
CA ASN A 130 -18.77 -10.05 -4.62
C ASN A 130 -18.79 -11.38 -3.85
N ASN A 131 -18.87 -12.51 -4.55
CA ASN A 131 -18.79 -13.83 -3.93
C ASN A 131 -17.41 -14.05 -3.29
N PHE A 132 -16.33 -13.67 -3.99
CA PHE A 132 -14.98 -13.71 -3.44
C PHE A 132 -14.88 -12.90 -2.12
N ARG A 133 -15.37 -11.65 -2.11
CA ARG A 133 -15.33 -10.79 -0.92
C ARG A 133 -16.08 -11.39 0.26
N LEU A 134 -17.27 -11.93 0.04
CA LEU A 134 -18.07 -12.54 1.10
C LEU A 134 -17.36 -13.78 1.67
N THR A 135 -16.87 -14.65 0.80
CA THR A 135 -16.11 -15.85 1.19
C THR A 135 -14.85 -15.47 1.96
N LEU A 136 -14.05 -14.52 1.46
CA LEU A 136 -12.81 -14.11 2.10
C LEU A 136 -13.07 -13.47 3.48
N ARG A 137 -14.14 -12.70 3.64
CA ARG A 137 -14.56 -12.20 4.97
C ARG A 137 -14.85 -13.35 5.94
N ALA A 138 -15.55 -14.39 5.49
CA ALA A 138 -15.86 -15.57 6.31
C ALA A 138 -14.60 -16.34 6.70
N ILE A 139 -13.69 -16.60 5.74
CA ILE A 139 -12.43 -17.31 5.98
C ILE A 139 -11.51 -16.53 6.93
N LYS A 140 -11.36 -15.22 6.74
CA LYS A 140 -10.54 -14.37 7.64
C LYS A 140 -11.09 -14.35 9.06
N LEU A 141 -12.42 -14.29 9.23
CA LEU A 141 -13.03 -14.38 10.55
C LEU A 141 -12.79 -15.76 11.18
N TRP A 142 -12.99 -16.84 10.41
CA TRP A 142 -12.74 -18.20 10.87
C TRP A 142 -11.28 -18.39 11.32
N ALA A 143 -10.31 -18.00 10.50
CA ALA A 143 -8.88 -18.13 10.81
C ALA A 143 -8.48 -17.36 12.08
N LYS A 144 -8.99 -16.14 12.25
CA LYS A 144 -8.79 -15.34 13.48
C LYS A 144 -9.40 -16.04 14.70
N ARG A 145 -10.61 -16.58 14.59
CA ARG A 145 -11.30 -17.29 15.69
C ARG A 145 -10.61 -18.60 16.10
N HIS A 146 -9.85 -19.21 15.19
CA HIS A 146 -9.10 -20.45 15.43
C HIS A 146 -7.62 -20.19 15.77
N GLY A 147 -7.19 -18.93 15.90
CA GLY A 147 -5.82 -18.60 16.29
C GLY A 147 -4.74 -18.88 15.22
N ILE A 148 -5.13 -19.03 13.96
CA ILE A 148 -4.24 -19.40 12.83
C ILE A 148 -4.07 -18.27 11.81
N TYR A 149 -4.18 -17.01 12.27
CA TYR A 149 -4.04 -15.81 11.44
C TYR A 149 -2.86 -14.96 11.93
N SER A 150 -1.64 -15.22 11.42
CA SER A 150 -0.45 -14.41 11.72
C SER A 150 0.76 -14.82 10.87
N ASN A 151 1.19 -13.96 9.94
CA ASN A 151 2.42 -14.19 9.17
C ASN A 151 3.68 -14.17 10.05
N THR A 152 3.73 -13.28 11.04
CA THR A 152 4.87 -13.13 11.96
C THR A 152 5.10 -14.39 12.82
N LEU A 153 4.03 -15.15 13.10
CA LEU A 153 4.10 -16.40 13.87
C LEU A 153 4.18 -17.65 12.98
N GLY A 154 4.36 -17.49 11.66
CA GLY A 154 4.48 -18.61 10.71
C GLY A 154 3.15 -19.20 10.22
N TYR A 155 2.00 -18.60 10.56
CA TYR A 155 0.70 -18.94 9.97
C TYR A 155 0.43 -18.09 8.71
N LEU A 156 -0.70 -18.34 8.05
CA LEU A 156 -1.11 -17.55 6.88
C LEU A 156 -1.49 -16.11 7.29
N GLY A 157 -0.98 -15.15 6.53
CA GLY A 157 -1.30 -13.72 6.64
C GLY A 157 -2.47 -13.32 5.74
N GLY A 158 -2.78 -12.02 5.72
CA GLY A 158 -4.01 -11.53 5.08
C GLY A 158 -4.10 -11.65 3.57
N VAL A 159 -2.98 -11.69 2.85
CA VAL A 159 -2.92 -11.92 1.40
C VAL A 159 -2.84 -13.42 1.06
N SER A 160 -2.39 -14.25 2.01
CA SER A 160 -2.26 -15.69 1.82
C SER A 160 -3.57 -16.44 2.02
N TRP A 161 -4.47 -15.91 2.87
CA TRP A 161 -5.87 -16.33 3.00
C TRP A 161 -6.72 -15.78 1.86
#